data_AF-A0A2E2QEV1-F1
#
_entry.id   AF-A0A2E2QEV1-F1
#
_cell.length_a   1.000
_cell.length_b   1.000
_cell.length_c   1.000
_cell.angle_alpha   90.00
_cell.angle_beta   90.00
_cell.angle_gamma   90.00
#
_symmetry.space_group_name_H-M   'P 1'
#
loop_
_entity.id
_entity.type
_entity.pdbx_description
1 polymer ?
#
loop_
_entity_poly.entity_id
_entity_poly.type
_entity_poly.pdbx_seq_one_letter_code
_entity_poly.pdbx_strand_id
1 'polypeptide(L)'
;MRILLFYLLITPFFSLGQTQLQMNLKSGDKWESIDHQMTTIYKTILDLYSDDESFINALKEDQKNWMNLRKSNNELMYPDKKEDYYYGSYHITCKNDFDAKIIKQRIDFLMQWILGSEEGDVCNGTLKRIE
;
A
#
# COMPACT_ATOMS: atom_id res chain seq x y z
N MET A 1 -27.30 41.14 26.16
CA MET A 1 -26.43 41.08 24.96
C MET A 1 -24.93 41.03 25.28
N ARG A 2 -24.41 41.84 26.23
CA ARG A 2 -22.98 41.82 26.62
C ARG A 2 -22.48 40.49 27.23
N ILE A 3 -23.29 39.80 28.03
CA ILE A 3 -22.90 38.52 28.69
C ILE A 3 -22.91 37.34 27.70
N LEU A 4 -23.80 37.37 26.70
CA LEU A 4 -23.84 36.37 25.61
C LEU A 4 -22.64 36.49 24.64
N LEU A 5 -22.08 37.70 24.48
CA LEU A 5 -20.87 37.93 23.69
C LEU A 5 -19.59 37.36 24.34
N PHE A 6 -19.56 37.22 25.68
CA PHE A 6 -18.43 36.63 26.39
C PHE A 6 -18.38 35.10 26.26
N TYR A 7 -19.53 34.42 26.16
CA TYR A 7 -19.57 32.97 25.99
C TYR A 7 -19.12 32.52 24.59
N LEU A 8 -19.28 33.35 23.57
CA LEU A 8 -18.87 33.04 22.19
C LEU A 8 -17.35 33.15 21.95
N LEU A 9 -16.61 33.76 22.88
CA LEU A 9 -15.15 33.98 22.79
C LEU A 9 -14.33 32.93 23.56
N ILE A 10 -14.95 32.04 24.34
CA ILE A 10 -14.26 31.07 25.20
C ILE A 10 -14.24 29.65 24.57
N THR A 11 -14.95 29.42 23.46
CA THR A 11 -15.05 28.11 22.80
C THR A 11 -14.29 28.06 21.47
N PRO A 12 -12.93 28.11 21.48
CA PRO A 12 -12.20 26.99 20.87
C PRO A 12 -10.79 26.80 21.48
N PHE A 13 -10.65 26.30 22.71
CA PHE A 13 -9.31 26.09 23.31
C PHE A 13 -8.72 24.69 23.19
N PHE A 14 -9.42 23.72 22.56
CA PHE A 14 -8.94 22.34 22.46
C PHE A 14 -9.09 21.71 21.07
N SER A 15 -8.80 22.45 19.99
CA SER A 15 -8.57 21.80 18.69
C SER A 15 -7.09 21.41 18.57
N LEU A 16 -6.78 20.14 18.84
CA LEU A 16 -5.47 19.57 18.49
C LEU A 16 -5.43 19.33 16.98
N GLY A 17 -4.89 20.30 16.23
CA GLY A 17 -4.60 20.12 14.81
C GLY A 17 -3.38 19.21 14.63
N GLN A 18 -3.45 18.24 13.71
CA GLN A 18 -2.29 17.41 13.36
C GLN A 18 -1.26 18.22 12.58
N THR A 19 0.03 18.01 12.86
CA THR A 19 1.12 18.62 12.08
C THR A 19 1.40 17.83 10.81
N GLN A 20 1.98 18.48 9.79
CA GLN A 20 2.42 17.80 8.57
C GLN A 20 3.42 16.66 8.88
N LEU A 21 4.29 16.85 9.88
CA LEU A 21 5.23 15.82 10.33
C LEU A 21 4.48 14.59 10.86
N GLN A 22 3.48 14.79 11.71
CA GLN A 22 2.66 13.69 12.26
C GLN A 22 1.92 12.93 11.16
N MET A 23 1.38 13.64 10.16
CA MET A 23 0.71 12.98 9.03
C MET A 23 1.67 12.21 8.15
N ASN A 24 2.85 12.78 7.85
CA ASN A 24 3.88 12.09 7.08
C ASN A 24 4.34 10.81 7.79
N LEU A 25 4.63 10.85 9.10
CA LEU A 25 4.98 9.68 9.89
C LEU A 25 3.87 8.63 9.85
N LYS A 26 2.62 9.02 10.18
CA LYS A 26 1.47 8.12 10.17
C LYS A 26 1.25 7.45 8.80
N SER A 27 1.40 8.20 7.71
CA SER A 27 1.28 7.66 6.36
C SER A 27 2.40 6.67 6.02
N GLY A 28 3.62 6.94 6.51
CA GLY A 28 4.77 6.04 6.38
C GLY A 28 4.55 4.73 7.14
N ASP A 29 4.19 4.81 8.42
CA ASP A 29 3.94 3.63 9.26
C ASP A 29 2.84 2.72 8.66
N LYS A 30 1.77 3.33 8.15
CA LYS A 30 0.68 2.62 7.49
C LYS A 30 1.14 1.93 6.21
N TRP A 31 1.92 2.62 5.38
CA TRP A 31 2.49 2.05 4.16
C TRP A 31 3.42 0.88 4.48
N GLU A 32 4.31 1.03 5.46
CA GLU A 32 5.26 -0.01 5.89
C GLU A 32 4.54 -1.24 6.45
N SER A 33 3.49 -1.03 7.26
CA SER A 33 2.67 -2.13 7.77
C SER A 33 2.00 -2.95 6.66
N ILE A 34 1.54 -2.30 5.59
CA ILE A 34 0.93 -2.98 4.44
C ILE A 34 2.01 -3.69 3.61
N ASP A 35 3.20 -3.09 3.43
CA ASP A 35 4.33 -3.71 2.75
C ASP A 35 4.84 -4.96 3.48
N HIS A 36 4.85 -4.94 4.80
CA HIS A 36 5.15 -6.11 5.63
C HIS A 36 4.13 -7.23 5.41
N GLN A 37 2.83 -6.92 5.37
CA GLN A 37 1.78 -7.91 5.08
C GLN A 37 1.98 -8.55 3.71
N MET A 38 2.25 -7.76 2.67
CA MET A 38 2.56 -8.28 1.33
C MET A 38 3.78 -9.20 1.35
N THR A 39 4.84 -8.82 2.07
CA THR A 39 6.05 -9.63 2.22
C THR A 39 5.77 -10.95 2.93
N THR A 40 4.93 -10.94 3.99
CA THR A 40 4.50 -12.16 4.67
C THR A 40 3.76 -13.09 3.71
N ILE A 41 2.76 -12.57 2.98
CA ILE A 41 1.99 -13.33 1.99
C ILE A 41 2.90 -13.94 0.92
N TYR A 42 3.82 -13.14 0.37
CA TYR A 42 4.80 -13.60 -0.61
C TYR A 42 5.66 -14.76 -0.08
N LYS A 43 6.15 -14.65 1.16
CA LYS A 43 6.91 -15.74 1.82
C LYS A 43 6.05 -16.98 2.03
N THR A 44 4.80 -16.81 2.46
CA THR A 44 3.85 -17.92 2.60
C THR A 44 3.65 -18.65 1.27
N ILE A 45 3.55 -17.94 0.14
CA ILE A 45 3.44 -18.58 -1.18
C ILE A 45 4.72 -19.36 -1.53
N LEU A 46 5.90 -18.79 -1.26
CA LEU A 46 7.18 -19.50 -1.48
C LEU A 46 7.24 -20.82 -0.68
N ASP A 47 6.78 -20.80 0.57
CA ASP A 47 6.75 -21.99 1.42
C ASP A 47 5.70 -23.00 0.93
N LEU A 48 4.51 -22.53 0.54
CA LEU A 48 3.43 -23.37 0.04
C LEU A 48 3.78 -24.10 -1.26
N TYR A 49 4.67 -23.54 -2.06
CA TYR A 49 5.08 -24.05 -3.36
C TYR A 49 6.56 -24.45 -3.38
N SER A 50 7.14 -24.79 -2.22
CA SER A 50 8.58 -25.10 -2.05
C SER A 50 9.12 -26.14 -3.04
N ASP A 51 8.25 -27.05 -3.48
CA ASP A 51 8.60 -28.19 -4.32
C ASP A 51 8.47 -27.90 -5.84
N ASP A 52 7.96 -26.72 -6.21
CA ASP A 52 7.83 -26.28 -7.62
C ASP A 52 8.83 -25.16 -7.94
N GLU A 53 10.05 -25.57 -8.29
CA GLU A 53 11.14 -24.65 -8.65
C GLU A 53 10.79 -23.73 -9.83
N SER A 54 10.05 -24.24 -10.81
CA SER A 54 9.66 -23.48 -12.00
C SER A 54 8.71 -22.34 -11.63
N PHE A 55 7.70 -22.63 -10.80
CA PHE A 55 6.81 -21.62 -10.27
C PHE A 55 7.54 -20.61 -9.40
N ILE A 56 8.41 -21.05 -8.48
CA ILE A 56 9.16 -20.16 -7.58
C ILE A 56 10.01 -19.16 -8.39
N ASN A 57 10.68 -19.63 -9.44
CA ASN A 57 11.49 -18.77 -10.29
C ASN A 57 10.63 -17.72 -11.02
N ALA A 58 9.46 -18.12 -11.54
CA ALA A 58 8.51 -17.20 -12.16
C ALA A 58 7.96 -16.18 -11.16
N LEU A 59 7.57 -16.62 -9.96
CA LEU A 59 7.04 -15.75 -8.90
C LEU A 59 8.07 -14.70 -8.44
N LYS A 60 9.35 -15.10 -8.28
CA LYS A 60 10.44 -14.19 -7.93
C LYS A 60 10.65 -13.11 -8.99
N GLU A 61 10.67 -13.51 -10.26
CA GLU A 61 10.85 -12.58 -11.36
C GLU A 61 9.64 -11.63 -11.52
N ASP A 62 8.41 -12.16 -11.39
CA ASP A 62 7.19 -11.36 -11.37
C ASP A 62 7.20 -10.34 -10.22
N GLN A 63 7.53 -10.76 -9.00
CA GLN A 63 7.61 -9.87 -7.84
C GLN A 63 8.66 -8.77 -8.03
N LYS A 64 9.84 -9.10 -8.56
CA LYS A 64 10.89 -8.14 -8.88
C LYS A 64 10.42 -7.13 -9.93
N ASN A 65 9.75 -7.59 -10.98
CA ASN A 65 9.21 -6.71 -12.02
C ASN A 65 8.09 -5.82 -11.49
N TRP A 66 7.22 -6.35 -10.63
CA TRP A 66 6.20 -5.57 -9.94
C TRP A 66 6.80 -4.48 -9.04
N MET A 67 7.91 -4.74 -8.33
CA MET A 67 8.58 -3.70 -7.54
C MET A 67 9.06 -2.53 -8.41
N ASN A 68 9.59 -2.83 -9.60
CA ASN A 68 9.97 -1.80 -10.58
C ASN A 68 8.76 -1.05 -11.11
N LEU A 69 7.66 -1.75 -11.41
CA LEU A 69 6.40 -1.14 -11.84
C LEU A 69 5.82 -0.22 -10.76
N ARG A 70 5.83 -0.62 -9.48
CA ARG A 70 5.38 0.22 -8.36
C ARG A 70 6.16 1.52 -8.31
N LYS A 71 7.49 1.45 -8.40
CA LYS A 71 8.36 2.64 -8.46
C LYS A 71 7.99 3.52 -9.65
N SER A 72 7.88 2.95 -10.84
CA SER A 72 7.51 3.66 -12.07
C SER A 72 6.12 4.32 -11.98
N ASN A 73 5.14 3.63 -11.40
CA ASN A 73 3.79 4.18 -11.17
C ASN A 73 3.83 5.39 -10.22
N ASN A 74 4.68 5.36 -9.20
CA ASN A 74 4.83 6.47 -8.27
C ASN A 74 5.47 7.68 -8.97
N GLU A 75 6.51 7.46 -9.77
CA GLU A 75 7.14 8.48 -10.61
C GLU A 75 6.19 9.03 -11.70
N LEU A 76 5.31 8.19 -12.25
CA LEU A 76 4.27 8.61 -13.19
C LEU A 76 3.20 9.48 -12.50
N MET A 77 2.79 9.11 -11.30
CA MET A 77 1.79 9.85 -10.52
C MET A 77 2.33 11.18 -10.00
N TYR A 78 3.59 11.19 -9.58
CA TYR A 78 4.28 12.35 -9.01
C TYR A 78 5.62 12.57 -9.71
N PRO A 79 5.63 12.96 -11.00
CA PRO A 79 6.87 13.17 -11.73
C PRO A 79 7.65 14.34 -11.12
N ASP A 80 8.98 14.22 -11.15
CA ASP A 80 9.88 15.27 -10.71
C ASP A 80 9.60 16.55 -11.50
N LYS A 81 9.32 17.64 -10.77
CA LYS A 81 9.07 18.97 -11.32
C LYS A 81 10.28 19.86 -11.05
N LYS A 82 10.52 20.82 -11.94
CA LYS A 82 11.65 21.75 -11.82
C LYS A 82 11.41 22.78 -10.71
N GLU A 83 10.15 23.06 -10.41
CA GLU A 83 9.75 23.99 -9.37
C GLU A 83 9.87 23.35 -8.00
N ASP A 84 10.73 23.93 -7.15
CA ASP A 84 10.78 23.58 -5.73
C ASP A 84 9.37 23.70 -5.12
N TYR A 85 8.99 22.68 -4.34
CA TYR A 85 7.70 22.60 -3.64
C TYR A 85 6.44 22.49 -4.52
N TYR A 86 6.52 22.10 -5.80
CA TYR A 86 5.35 21.96 -6.67
C TYR A 86 4.16 21.21 -6.03
N TYR A 87 4.41 20.09 -5.36
CA TYR A 87 3.38 19.29 -4.67
C TYR A 87 3.15 19.69 -3.20
N GLY A 88 3.95 20.61 -2.67
CA GLY A 88 3.88 21.08 -1.29
C GLY A 88 4.26 20.03 -0.23
N SER A 89 4.04 20.38 1.04
CA SER A 89 4.42 19.54 2.19
C SER A 89 3.59 18.26 2.36
N TYR A 90 2.46 18.15 1.65
CA TYR A 90 1.61 16.96 1.67
C TYR A 90 2.04 15.88 0.66
N HIS A 91 3.03 16.18 -0.19
CA HIS A 91 3.54 15.27 -1.20
C HIS A 91 3.94 13.91 -0.65
N ILE A 92 4.65 13.87 0.48
CA ILE A 92 5.09 12.61 1.12
C ILE A 92 3.88 11.75 1.51
N THR A 93 2.88 12.35 2.16
CA THR A 93 1.65 11.65 2.52
C THR A 93 0.95 11.09 1.27
N CYS A 94 0.86 11.88 0.20
CA CYS A 94 0.28 11.46 -1.08
C CYS A 94 1.03 10.28 -1.74
N LYS A 95 2.38 10.28 -1.72
CA LYS A 95 3.19 9.18 -2.23
C LYS A 95 2.96 7.90 -1.43
N ASN A 96 3.01 8.00 -0.10
CA ASN A 96 2.82 6.86 0.80
C ASN A 96 1.43 6.25 0.65
N ASP A 97 0.38 7.07 0.60
CA ASP A 97 -1.00 6.59 0.43
C ASP A 97 -1.22 5.99 -0.97
N PHE A 98 -0.56 6.50 -2.00
CA PHE A 98 -0.59 5.92 -3.34
C PHE A 98 0.10 4.55 -3.38
N ASP A 99 1.31 4.43 -2.82
CA ASP A 99 2.03 3.16 -2.74
C ASP A 99 1.25 2.13 -1.90
N ALA A 100 0.63 2.54 -0.80
CA ALA A 100 -0.20 1.68 0.02
C ALA A 100 -1.38 1.08 -0.78
N LYS A 101 -1.97 1.84 -1.71
CA LYS A 101 -3.03 1.32 -2.60
C LYS A 101 -2.49 0.28 -3.58
N ILE A 102 -1.32 0.53 -4.19
CA ILE A 102 -0.69 -0.41 -5.11
C ILE A 102 -0.33 -1.71 -4.39
N ILE A 103 0.20 -1.63 -3.17
CA ILE A 103 0.54 -2.83 -2.39
C ILE A 103 -0.71 -3.64 -2.04
N LYS A 104 -1.83 -3.00 -1.69
CA LYS A 104 -3.10 -3.71 -1.46
C LYS A 104 -3.56 -4.49 -2.69
N GLN A 105 -3.48 -3.90 -3.89
CA GLN A 105 -3.79 -4.61 -5.14
C GLN A 105 -2.87 -5.81 -5.34
N ARG A 106 -1.59 -5.70 -4.97
CA ARG A 106 -0.64 -6.81 -5.04
C ARG A 106 -0.95 -7.90 -4.03
N ILE A 107 -1.37 -7.54 -2.82
CA ILE A 107 -1.88 -8.48 -1.81
C ILE A 107 -3.05 -9.27 -2.40
N ASP A 108 -4.06 -8.59 -2.93
CA ASP A 108 -5.24 -9.23 -3.51
C ASP A 108 -4.86 -10.18 -4.66
N PHE A 109 -3.93 -9.74 -5.52
CA PHE A 109 -3.39 -10.57 -6.60
C PHE A 109 -2.69 -11.83 -6.08
N LEU A 110 -1.77 -11.70 -5.11
CA LEU A 110 -0.99 -12.80 -4.55
C LEU A 110 -1.86 -13.78 -3.74
N MET A 111 -2.90 -13.29 -3.08
CA MET A 111 -3.80 -14.11 -2.28
C MET A 111 -4.46 -15.24 -3.08
N GLN A 112 -4.57 -15.13 -4.41
CA GLN A 112 -5.06 -16.20 -5.27
C GLN A 112 -4.27 -17.51 -5.08
N TRP A 113 -2.95 -17.45 -4.90
CA TRP A 113 -2.12 -18.65 -4.68
C TRP A 113 -2.26 -19.26 -3.28
N ILE A 114 -2.79 -18.50 -2.33
CA ILE A 114 -3.10 -18.98 -0.98
C ILE A 114 -4.52 -19.55 -0.92
N LEU A 115 -5.47 -18.84 -1.50
CA LEU A 115 -6.87 -19.24 -1.53
C LEU A 115 -7.07 -20.44 -2.42
N GLY A 116 -6.41 -20.50 -3.57
CA GLY A 116 -6.60 -21.54 -4.56
C GLY A 116 -7.81 -21.27 -5.46
N SER A 117 -8.20 -22.30 -6.22
CA SER A 117 -9.28 -22.27 -7.20
C SER A 117 -10.14 -23.53 -7.13
N GLU A 118 -11.40 -23.42 -7.52
CA GLU A 118 -12.31 -24.57 -7.61
C GLU A 118 -11.83 -25.59 -8.66
N GLU A 119 -12.10 -26.86 -8.40
CA GLU A 119 -11.81 -27.92 -9.35
C GLU A 119 -12.67 -27.80 -10.63
N GLY A 120 -12.04 -28.00 -11.80
CA GLY A 120 -12.72 -28.05 -13.10
C GLY A 120 -12.42 -26.86 -14.03
N ASP A 121 -11.86 -25.77 -13.52
CA ASP A 121 -11.36 -24.69 -14.37
C ASP A 121 -9.89 -24.92 -14.76
N VAL A 122 -9.70 -25.21 -16.05
CA VAL A 122 -8.42 -25.55 -16.68
C VAL A 122 -7.53 -24.33 -16.93
N CYS A 123 -8.04 -23.11 -16.77
CA CYS A 123 -7.31 -21.86 -16.97
C CYS A 123 -6.63 -21.36 -15.68
N ASN A 124 -6.75 -22.07 -14.56
CA ASN A 124 -6.21 -21.66 -13.26
C ASN A 124 -4.69 -21.83 -13.10
N GLY A 125 -4.00 -22.35 -14.10
CA GLY A 125 -2.53 -22.38 -14.13
C GLY A 125 -1.92 -23.04 -12.89
N THR A 126 -1.13 -22.28 -12.12
CA THR A 126 -0.42 -22.77 -10.93
C THR A 126 -1.19 -22.57 -9.61
N LEU A 127 -2.43 -22.09 -9.63
CA LEU A 127 -3.24 -21.98 -8.42
C LEU A 127 -3.49 -23.38 -7.82
N LYS A 128 -3.39 -23.50 -6.49
CA LYS A 128 -3.76 -24.73 -5.79
C LYS A 128 -5.25 -25.01 -6.00
N ARG A 129 -5.60 -26.29 -6.05
CA ARG A 129 -7.00 -26.73 -6.15
C ARG A 129 -7.57 -26.91 -4.75
N ILE A 130 -8.76 -26.35 -4.52
CA ILE A 130 -9.52 -26.56 -3.29
C ILE A 130 -10.51 -27.70 -3.55
N GLU A 131 -10.56 -28.68 -2.65
CA GLU A 131 -11.56 -29.76 -2.65
C GLU A 131 -12.95 -29.26 -2.22
#